data_AF-A0A1J0R7J8-F1
#
_entry.id   AF-A0A1J0R7J8-F1
#
_cell.length_a   1.000
_cell.length_b   1.000
_cell.length_c   1.000
_cell.angle_alpha   90.00
_cell.angle_beta   90.00
_cell.angle_gamma   90.00
#
_symmetry.space_group_name_H-M   'P 1'
#
loop_
_entity.id
_entity.type
_entity.pdbx_description
1 polymer ?
#
loop_
_entity_poly.entity_id
_entity_poly.type
_entity_poly.pdbx_seq_one_letter_code
_entity_poly.pdbx_strand_id
1 'polypeptide(L)'
;MKAATTYLLLAVAATLHTRGAPHVNCSDANPMVYVGEHMRMLRTLASVNTEHQVDTLKLRVAAALTGDARRAGLLRALANLKVKCHDETTTATLTAQYDAATKVSAMAAMAGIATVTADVADMEIADVAFVTGSGSAAKHLRIKPDDTATGLANGKCTLSNYLQHEGPADSSNAHANWQINLKVITIDTTAGSQNAAQAMCCATDTNCASTTQDTKVGIKKGKIYKAEPPAKQATGKTKGPAGKKDIQWHFPNAELAYQCAKADSEMHGRWQGPSRQGTLAQCGA
;
A
#
# COMPACT_ATOMS: atom_id res chain seq x y z
N MET A 1 -19.92 6.65 17.34
CA MET A 1 -18.50 6.35 17.03
C MET A 1 -18.29 4.86 17.24
N LYS A 2 -18.00 4.10 16.18
CA LYS A 2 -17.93 2.63 16.23
C LYS A 2 -16.56 2.20 16.77
N ALA A 3 -16.56 1.28 17.73
CA ALA A 3 -15.39 0.83 18.49
C ALA A 3 -14.16 0.44 17.64
N ALA A 4 -14.35 -0.04 16.41
CA ALA A 4 -13.27 -0.41 15.50
C ALA A 4 -12.31 0.75 15.16
N THR A 5 -12.79 1.99 15.14
CA THR A 5 -12.01 3.17 14.72
C THR A 5 -11.13 3.72 15.84
N THR A 6 -11.54 3.54 17.10
CA THR A 6 -10.77 3.91 18.29
C THR A 6 -9.57 2.98 18.48
N TYR A 7 -9.71 1.69 18.13
CA TYR A 7 -8.61 0.73 18.15
C TYR A 7 -7.49 1.07 17.16
N LEU A 8 -7.81 1.61 15.98
CA LEU A 8 -6.80 2.01 14.99
C LEU A 8 -5.95 3.20 15.47
N LEU A 9 -6.59 4.20 16.08
CA LEU A 9 -5.91 5.36 16.67
C LEU A 9 -5.05 4.97 17.88
N LEU A 10 -5.54 4.06 18.75
CA LEU A 10 -4.75 3.54 19.87
C LEU A 10 -3.57 2.67 19.41
N ALA A 11 -3.75 1.85 18.36
CA ALA A 11 -2.65 1.04 17.81
C ALA A 11 -1.55 1.92 17.17
N VAL A 12 -1.94 3.02 16.52
CA VAL A 12 -0.99 4.00 15.99
C VAL A 12 -0.23 4.70 17.13
N ALA A 13 -0.91 5.05 18.23
CA ALA A 13 -0.26 5.65 19.41
C ALA A 13 0.64 4.65 20.17
N ALA A 14 0.28 3.36 20.25
CA ALA A 14 1.07 2.36 20.98
C ALA A 14 2.43 2.05 20.34
N THR A 15 2.62 2.32 19.04
CA THR A 15 3.93 2.17 18.36
C THR A 15 4.89 3.34 18.60
N LEU A 16 4.59 4.23 19.57
CA LEU A 16 5.34 5.46 19.80
C LEU A 16 6.79 5.26 20.28
N HIS A 17 7.15 4.11 20.85
CA HIS A 17 8.43 3.97 21.53
C HIS A 17 9.19 2.70 21.09
N THR A 18 10.37 2.94 20.51
CA THR A 18 11.43 1.99 20.12
C THR A 18 11.20 1.22 18.81
N ARG A 19 12.14 1.40 17.87
CA ARG A 19 12.23 0.64 16.61
C ARG A 19 12.88 -0.71 16.91
N GLY A 20 12.27 -1.81 16.49
CA GLY A 20 12.91 -3.12 16.47
C GLY A 20 13.94 -3.25 15.34
N ALA A 21 14.78 -4.29 15.38
CA ALA A 21 15.79 -4.59 14.35
C ALA A 21 15.18 -4.73 12.94
N PRO A 22 15.96 -4.56 11.85
CA PRO A 22 15.44 -4.70 10.47
C PRO A 22 14.77 -6.05 10.24
N HIS A 23 13.57 -6.04 9.68
CA HIS A 23 12.82 -7.28 9.43
C HIS A 23 13.14 -7.86 8.05
N VAL A 24 13.76 -9.04 8.03
CA VAL A 24 14.26 -9.74 6.82
C VAL A 24 13.20 -10.05 5.75
N ASN A 25 11.91 -10.07 6.08
CA ASN A 25 10.85 -10.41 5.12
C ASN A 25 10.21 -9.21 4.41
N CYS A 26 10.62 -7.98 4.70
CA CYS A 26 10.13 -6.78 4.01
C CYS A 26 11.22 -6.30 3.03
N SER A 27 10.91 -6.30 1.74
CA SER A 27 11.75 -5.70 0.70
C SER A 27 11.22 -4.32 0.30
N ASP A 28 12.09 -3.50 -0.28
CA ASP A 28 11.79 -2.12 -0.66
C ASP A 28 10.77 -2.00 -1.83
N ALA A 29 10.49 -3.08 -2.56
CA ALA A 29 9.46 -3.16 -3.60
C ALA A 29 8.11 -3.72 -3.09
N ASN A 30 8.00 -4.01 -1.80
CA ASN A 30 6.80 -4.64 -1.23
C ASN A 30 5.63 -3.63 -1.09
N PRO A 31 4.40 -3.96 -1.54
CA PRO A 31 3.23 -3.11 -1.37
C PRO A 31 2.98 -2.62 0.06
N MET A 32 3.25 -3.45 1.08
CA MET A 32 3.07 -3.09 2.49
C MET A 32 4.10 -2.08 2.98
N VAL A 33 5.33 -2.12 2.45
CA VAL A 33 6.37 -1.13 2.77
C VAL A 33 5.96 0.25 2.24
N TYR A 34 5.41 0.30 1.01
CA TYR A 34 4.89 1.53 0.42
C TYR A 34 3.79 2.20 1.25
N VAL A 35 2.80 1.39 1.69
CA VAL A 35 1.71 1.88 2.54
C VAL A 35 2.22 2.25 3.94
N GLY A 36 3.16 1.47 4.47
CA GLY A 36 3.78 1.73 5.77
C GLY A 36 4.54 3.06 5.83
N GLU A 37 5.27 3.44 4.78
CA GLU A 37 5.91 4.76 4.70
C GLU A 37 4.86 5.90 4.72
N HIS A 38 3.72 5.75 4.03
CA HIS A 38 2.62 6.71 4.13
C HIS A 38 2.07 6.82 5.57
N MET A 39 1.90 5.70 6.28
CA MET A 39 1.51 5.72 7.69
C MET A 39 2.54 6.42 8.58
N ARG A 40 3.84 6.22 8.32
CA ARG A 40 4.92 6.89 9.05
C ARG A 40 4.89 8.41 8.84
N MET A 41 4.69 8.87 7.62
CA MET A 41 4.54 10.30 7.35
C MET A 41 3.27 10.89 8.01
N LEU A 42 2.19 10.10 8.18
CA LEU A 42 0.99 10.59 8.87
C LEU A 42 1.25 10.77 10.35
N ARG A 43 2.04 9.85 10.93
CA ARG A 43 2.48 9.94 12.32
C ARG A 43 3.29 11.21 12.60
N THR A 44 4.16 11.66 11.67
CA THR A 44 4.94 12.89 11.87
C THR A 44 4.09 14.16 11.70
N LEU A 45 3.11 14.15 10.79
CA LEU A 45 2.13 15.23 10.64
C LEU A 45 1.16 15.37 11.82
N ALA A 46 1.01 14.34 12.65
CA ALA A 46 0.02 14.31 13.73
C ALA A 46 0.40 15.14 14.98
N SER A 47 1.57 15.79 15.01
CA SER A 47 1.94 16.69 16.10
C SER A 47 1.12 17.99 16.05
N VAL A 48 0.22 18.17 17.02
CA VAL A 48 -0.54 19.43 17.18
C VAL A 48 0.44 20.52 17.64
N ASN A 49 0.41 21.69 17.00
CA ASN A 49 1.24 22.82 17.40
C ASN A 49 0.81 23.33 18.79
N THR A 50 1.68 23.15 19.80
CA THR A 50 1.44 23.59 21.18
C THR A 50 1.72 25.09 21.39
N GLU A 51 2.23 25.78 20.38
CA GLU A 51 2.61 27.20 20.43
C GLU A 51 1.46 28.12 20.85
N HIS A 52 0.23 27.89 20.35
CA HIS A 52 -0.96 28.64 20.78
C HIS A 52 -1.31 28.43 22.25
N GLN A 53 -1.06 27.25 22.82
CA GLN A 53 -1.26 26.99 24.24
C GLN A 53 -0.22 27.73 25.09
N VAL A 54 1.04 27.70 24.66
CA VAL A 54 2.14 28.43 25.31
C VAL A 54 1.88 29.95 25.29
N ASP A 55 1.46 30.50 24.16
CA ASP A 55 1.16 31.93 24.04
C ASP A 55 -0.09 32.34 24.82
N THR A 56 -1.11 31.47 24.87
CA THR A 56 -2.28 31.66 25.75
C THR A 56 -1.85 31.79 27.21
N LEU A 57 -0.95 30.92 27.68
CA LEU A 57 -0.40 30.99 29.04
C LEU A 57 0.39 32.28 29.28
N LYS A 58 1.28 32.67 28.35
CA LYS A 58 2.03 33.93 28.44
C LYS A 58 1.10 35.15 28.54
N LEU A 59 0.06 35.20 27.71
CA LEU A 59 -0.93 36.29 27.70
C LEU A 59 -1.76 36.34 28.98
N ARG A 60 -2.16 35.19 29.53
CA ARG A 60 -2.87 35.10 30.83
C ARG A 60 -1.99 35.55 31.99
N VAL A 61 -0.71 35.16 31.99
CA VAL A 61 0.27 35.61 33.00
C VAL A 61 0.50 37.12 32.88
N ALA A 62 0.71 37.66 31.67
CA ALA A 62 0.85 39.09 31.45
C ALA A 62 -0.40 39.89 31.89
N ALA A 63 -1.60 39.34 31.68
CA ALA A 63 -2.85 39.95 32.15
C ALA A 63 -2.99 39.94 33.67
N ALA A 64 -2.39 38.97 34.37
CA ALA A 64 -2.38 38.89 35.83
C ALA A 64 -1.33 39.80 36.47
N LEU A 65 -0.23 40.07 35.78
CA LEU A 65 0.89 40.88 36.26
C LEU A 65 0.75 42.37 35.94
N THR A 66 -0.20 42.77 35.09
CA THR A 66 -0.41 44.17 34.75
C THR A 66 -1.33 44.87 35.75
N GLY A 67 -0.93 46.07 36.22
CA GLY A 67 -1.76 46.92 37.08
C GLY A 67 -2.82 47.74 36.33
N ASP A 68 -2.84 47.68 34.99
CA ASP A 68 -3.79 48.42 34.15
C ASP A 68 -4.97 47.52 33.75
N ALA A 69 -6.17 47.89 34.21
CA ALA A 69 -7.40 47.14 33.96
C ALA A 69 -7.79 47.07 32.47
N ARG A 70 -7.54 48.11 31.68
CA ARG A 70 -7.79 48.10 30.22
C ARG A 70 -6.82 47.16 29.53
N ARG A 71 -5.55 47.21 29.91
CA ARG A 71 -4.50 46.33 29.36
C ARG A 71 -4.74 44.87 29.74
N ALA A 72 -5.17 44.59 30.96
CA ALA A 72 -5.57 43.25 31.41
C ALA A 72 -6.74 42.69 30.60
N GLY A 73 -7.75 43.53 30.30
CA GLY A 73 -8.90 43.15 29.47
C GLY A 73 -8.51 42.76 28.05
N LEU A 74 -7.63 43.54 27.40
CA LEU A 74 -7.12 43.26 26.05
C LEU A 74 -6.34 41.94 26.00
N LEU A 75 -5.45 41.70 26.96
CA LEU A 75 -4.62 40.49 27.01
C LEU A 75 -5.47 39.21 27.24
N ARG A 76 -6.54 39.29 28.03
CA ARG A 76 -7.50 38.19 28.20
C ARG A 76 -8.28 37.90 26.91
N ALA A 77 -8.70 38.93 26.17
CA ALA A 77 -9.36 38.76 24.88
C ALA A 77 -8.42 38.11 23.85
N LEU A 78 -7.14 38.51 23.82
CA LEU A 78 -6.12 37.91 22.97
C LEU A 78 -5.86 36.44 23.34
N ALA A 79 -5.82 36.11 24.63
CA ALA A 79 -5.70 34.73 25.09
C ALA A 79 -6.89 33.86 24.66
N ASN A 80 -8.13 34.39 24.72
CA ASN A 80 -9.32 33.67 24.25
C ASN A 80 -9.31 33.48 22.72
N LEU A 81 -8.79 34.45 21.96
CA LEU A 81 -8.58 34.30 20.52
C LEU A 81 -7.56 33.19 20.22
N LYS A 82 -6.44 33.12 20.96
CA LYS A 82 -5.45 32.05 20.79
C LYS A 82 -6.01 30.67 21.16
N VAL A 83 -6.88 30.57 22.17
CA VAL A 83 -7.63 29.33 22.46
C VAL A 83 -8.53 28.93 21.29
N LYS A 84 -9.32 29.87 20.75
CA LYS A 84 -10.18 29.60 19.59
C LYS A 84 -9.38 29.15 18.37
N CYS A 85 -8.27 29.83 18.07
CA CYS A 85 -7.34 29.43 17.00
C CYS A 85 -6.76 28.03 17.24
N HIS A 86 -6.45 27.68 18.49
CA HIS A 86 -5.98 26.34 18.86
C HIS A 86 -7.07 25.28 18.64
N ASP A 87 -8.31 25.53 19.04
CA ASP A 87 -9.43 24.60 18.88
C ASP A 87 -9.78 24.38 17.40
N GLU A 88 -9.81 25.46 16.60
CA GLU A 88 -10.04 25.39 15.15
C GLU A 88 -8.91 24.64 14.44
N THR A 89 -7.65 24.93 14.80
CA THR A 89 -6.48 24.21 14.27
C THR A 89 -6.56 22.73 14.64
N THR A 90 -6.87 22.41 15.89
CA THR A 90 -6.98 21.02 16.38
C THR A 90 -8.08 20.27 15.65
N THR A 91 -9.25 20.90 15.45
CA THR A 91 -10.38 20.30 14.72
C THR A 91 -10.04 20.05 13.25
N ALA A 92 -9.40 21.03 12.59
CA ALA A 92 -8.96 20.88 11.20
C ALA A 92 -7.89 19.79 11.07
N THR A 93 -6.93 19.74 11.98
CA THR A 93 -5.89 18.71 12.05
C THR A 93 -6.50 17.33 12.26
N LEU A 94 -7.43 17.17 13.19
CA LEU A 94 -8.10 15.89 13.46
C LEU A 94 -8.91 15.41 12.24
N THR A 95 -9.60 16.33 11.56
CA THR A 95 -10.34 16.02 10.33
C THR A 95 -9.40 15.55 9.21
N ALA A 96 -8.28 16.25 9.02
CA ALA A 96 -7.26 15.86 8.05
C ALA A 96 -6.62 14.51 8.37
N GLN A 97 -6.34 14.24 9.66
CA GLN A 97 -5.83 12.96 10.13
C GLN A 97 -6.82 11.82 9.85
N TYR A 98 -8.11 12.04 10.11
CA TYR A 98 -9.15 11.04 9.88
C TYR A 98 -9.28 10.70 8.39
N ASP A 99 -9.31 11.71 7.52
CA ASP A 99 -9.35 11.53 6.06
C ASP A 99 -8.12 10.76 5.57
N ALA A 100 -6.93 11.14 6.03
CA ALA A 100 -5.69 10.50 5.62
C ALA A 100 -5.56 9.06 6.15
N ALA A 101 -5.94 8.80 7.40
CA ALA A 101 -5.97 7.45 7.97
C ALA A 101 -6.94 6.54 7.22
N THR A 102 -8.10 7.06 6.81
CA THR A 102 -9.09 6.31 6.01
C THR A 102 -8.50 5.91 4.66
N LYS A 103 -7.83 6.84 3.97
CA LYS A 103 -7.20 6.57 2.67
C LYS A 103 -6.05 5.59 2.76
N VAL A 104 -5.19 5.74 3.76
CA VAL A 104 -4.07 4.81 3.97
C VAL A 104 -4.57 3.42 4.36
N SER A 105 -5.67 3.32 5.12
CA SER A 105 -6.31 2.03 5.41
C SER A 105 -6.89 1.38 4.15
N ALA A 106 -7.52 2.16 3.26
CA ALA A 106 -7.97 1.66 1.97
C ALA A 106 -6.79 1.15 1.11
N MET A 107 -5.69 1.92 1.06
CA MET A 107 -4.46 1.50 0.38
C MET A 107 -3.83 0.24 1.00
N ALA A 108 -3.91 0.06 2.32
CA ALA A 108 -3.44 -1.16 3.00
C ALA A 108 -4.23 -2.40 2.54
N ALA A 109 -5.55 -2.28 2.38
CA ALA A 109 -6.38 -3.36 1.85
C ALA A 109 -5.98 -3.70 0.41
N MET A 110 -5.77 -2.68 -0.44
CA MET A 110 -5.32 -2.86 -1.82
C MET A 110 -3.91 -3.46 -1.90
N ALA A 111 -3.00 -3.07 -1.02
CA ALA A 111 -1.66 -3.66 -0.90
C ALA A 111 -1.74 -5.14 -0.52
N GLY A 112 -2.66 -5.53 0.38
CA GLY A 112 -2.89 -6.93 0.73
C GLY A 112 -3.37 -7.77 -0.44
N ILE A 113 -4.34 -7.24 -1.20
CA ILE A 113 -4.78 -7.86 -2.47
C ILE A 113 -3.61 -7.95 -3.43
N ALA A 114 -2.79 -6.89 -3.55
CA ALA A 114 -1.67 -6.85 -4.46
C ALA A 114 -0.60 -7.91 -4.16
N THR A 115 -0.29 -8.13 -2.89
CA THR A 115 0.65 -9.17 -2.46
C THR A 115 0.12 -10.57 -2.82
N VAL A 116 -1.11 -10.90 -2.45
CA VAL A 116 -1.68 -12.24 -2.72
C VAL A 116 -1.86 -12.49 -4.21
N THR A 117 -2.15 -11.45 -5.00
CA THR A 117 -2.32 -11.62 -6.44
C THR A 117 -0.97 -11.76 -7.16
N ALA A 118 0.11 -11.19 -6.61
CA ALA A 118 1.47 -11.41 -7.12
C ALA A 118 1.90 -12.87 -6.89
N ASP A 119 1.63 -13.41 -5.70
CA ASP A 119 1.80 -14.82 -5.34
C ASP A 119 1.12 -15.75 -6.35
N VAL A 120 -0.13 -15.45 -6.73
CA VAL A 120 -0.87 -16.19 -7.77
C VAL A 120 -0.25 -16.05 -9.16
N ALA A 121 0.30 -14.88 -9.49
CA ALA A 121 0.95 -14.61 -10.78
C ALA A 121 2.30 -15.35 -10.93
N ASP A 122 2.94 -15.69 -9.82
CA ASP A 122 4.21 -16.43 -9.78
C ASP A 122 4.02 -17.94 -9.59
N MET A 123 2.80 -18.40 -9.33
CA MET A 123 2.49 -19.82 -9.25
C MET A 123 2.69 -20.52 -10.59
N GLU A 124 3.46 -21.60 -10.56
CA GLU A 124 3.64 -22.51 -11.68
C GLU A 124 3.03 -23.88 -11.38
N ILE A 125 2.61 -24.58 -12.42
CA ILE A 125 2.23 -25.99 -12.36
C ILE A 125 3.47 -26.84 -12.58
N ALA A 126 3.60 -27.94 -11.85
CA ALA A 126 4.68 -28.90 -12.01
C ALA A 126 4.56 -29.71 -13.31
N ASP A 127 5.69 -30.16 -13.85
CA ASP A 127 5.72 -31.18 -14.89
C ASP A 127 5.08 -32.49 -14.40
N VAL A 128 4.31 -33.13 -15.27
CA VAL A 128 3.78 -34.49 -15.07
C VAL A 128 4.20 -35.35 -16.24
N ALA A 129 4.88 -36.46 -15.92
CA ALA A 129 5.41 -37.40 -16.90
C ALA A 129 4.31 -37.93 -17.83
N PHE A 130 4.71 -38.19 -19.08
CA PHE A 130 3.81 -38.68 -20.12
C PHE A 130 3.30 -40.09 -19.83
N VAL A 131 2.00 -40.29 -19.98
CA VAL A 131 1.35 -41.60 -19.87
C VAL A 131 0.74 -42.02 -21.21
N THR A 132 0.89 -43.30 -21.55
CA THR A 132 0.28 -43.88 -22.75
C THR A 132 -1.17 -44.30 -22.44
N GLY A 133 -2.11 -43.85 -23.27
CA GLY A 133 -3.54 -44.16 -23.24
C GLY A 133 -3.90 -45.47 -23.94
N SER A 134 -3.05 -46.50 -23.91
CA SER A 134 -3.43 -47.81 -24.46
C SER A 134 -4.51 -48.47 -23.58
N GLY A 135 -5.66 -48.80 -24.18
CA GLY A 135 -6.81 -49.46 -23.52
C GLY A 135 -8.04 -48.56 -23.32
N SER A 136 -9.12 -49.14 -22.79
CA SER A 136 -10.42 -48.46 -22.57
C SER A 136 -10.53 -47.70 -21.23
N ALA A 137 -9.52 -47.81 -20.36
CA ALA A 137 -9.51 -47.16 -19.06
C ALA A 137 -9.00 -45.71 -19.16
N ALA A 138 -9.72 -44.78 -18.51
CA ALA A 138 -9.30 -43.39 -18.41
C ALA A 138 -7.95 -43.25 -17.70
N LYS A 139 -7.10 -42.34 -18.19
CA LYS A 139 -5.85 -41.95 -17.52
C LYS A 139 -6.08 -40.63 -16.81
N HIS A 140 -5.64 -40.54 -15.55
CA HIS A 140 -5.78 -39.34 -14.74
C HIS A 140 -4.40 -38.78 -14.40
N LEU A 141 -4.12 -37.56 -14.89
CA LEU A 141 -2.95 -36.79 -14.48
C LEU A 141 -3.36 -35.76 -13.44
N ARG A 142 -2.59 -35.64 -12.37
CA ARG A 142 -2.87 -34.68 -11.30
C ARG A 142 -2.11 -33.38 -11.56
N ILE A 143 -2.84 -32.28 -11.62
CA ILE A 143 -2.28 -30.94 -11.61
C ILE A 143 -1.94 -30.57 -10.17
N LYS A 144 -0.71 -30.11 -9.94
CA LYS A 144 -0.26 -29.59 -8.65
C LYS A 144 0.68 -28.39 -8.86
N PRO A 145 0.80 -27.48 -7.88
CA PRO A 145 1.83 -26.45 -7.90
C PRO A 145 3.23 -27.06 -7.99
N ASP A 146 4.14 -26.35 -8.64
CA ASP A 146 5.56 -26.67 -8.65
C ASP A 146 6.18 -26.48 -7.26
N ASP A 147 7.04 -27.41 -6.84
CA ASP A 147 7.61 -27.42 -5.49
C ASP A 147 8.57 -26.22 -5.24
N THR A 148 9.09 -25.60 -6.31
CA THR A 148 9.97 -24.40 -6.25
C THR A 148 9.23 -23.09 -6.53
N ALA A 149 8.10 -23.14 -7.23
CA ALA A 149 7.28 -22.00 -7.62
C ALA A 149 5.80 -22.22 -7.23
N THR A 150 5.56 -22.47 -5.95
CA THR A 150 4.22 -22.75 -5.40
C THR A 150 3.29 -21.55 -5.40
N GLY A 151 3.81 -20.34 -5.63
CA GLY A 151 3.11 -19.08 -5.36
C GLY A 151 2.90 -18.81 -3.87
N LEU A 152 3.52 -19.57 -2.95
CA LEU A 152 3.43 -19.33 -1.51
C LEU A 152 4.77 -18.77 -1.02
N ALA A 153 4.75 -17.53 -0.52
CA ALA A 153 5.92 -16.93 0.07
C ALA A 153 6.23 -17.52 1.47
N ASN A 154 7.50 -17.88 1.70
CA ASN A 154 8.00 -18.39 2.98
C ASN A 154 8.05 -17.34 4.11
N GLY A 155 7.76 -16.07 3.82
CA GLY A 155 7.75 -14.97 4.76
C GLY A 155 6.71 -13.92 4.40
N LYS A 156 6.06 -13.33 5.43
CA LYS A 156 5.05 -12.29 5.24
C LYS A 156 5.57 -10.94 5.76
N CYS A 157 5.58 -9.93 4.89
CA CYS A 157 5.68 -8.54 5.32
C CYS A 157 4.28 -8.04 5.65
N THR A 158 3.89 -8.09 6.93
CA THR A 158 2.62 -7.47 7.36
C THR A 158 2.85 -5.99 7.65
N LEU A 159 1.81 -5.18 7.47
CA LEU A 159 1.86 -3.76 7.82
C LEU A 159 2.24 -3.54 9.29
N SER A 160 1.67 -4.35 10.20
CA SER A 160 2.02 -4.30 11.63
C SER A 160 3.50 -4.62 11.88
N ASN A 161 4.04 -5.65 11.23
CA ASN A 161 5.45 -6.01 11.36
C ASN A 161 6.33 -4.86 10.87
N TYR A 162 6.01 -4.29 9.71
CA TYR A 162 6.76 -3.17 9.15
C TYR A 162 6.74 -1.91 10.04
N LEU A 163 5.61 -1.60 10.67
CA LEU A 163 5.48 -0.44 11.55
C LEU A 163 6.25 -0.57 12.87
N GLN A 164 6.52 -1.80 13.32
CA GLN A 164 7.23 -2.09 14.58
C GLN A 164 8.75 -2.22 14.42
N HIS A 165 9.26 -2.37 13.19
CA HIS A 165 10.67 -2.62 12.90
C HIS A 165 11.26 -1.50 12.04
N GLU A 166 12.59 -1.39 12.01
CA GLU A 166 13.24 -0.61 10.96
C GLU A 166 12.87 -1.21 9.59
N GLY A 167 12.41 -0.34 8.68
CA GLY A 167 12.09 -0.74 7.32
C GLY A 167 13.36 -1.14 6.55
N PRO A 168 13.23 -1.59 5.29
CA PRO A 168 14.36 -1.74 4.40
C PRO A 168 15.21 -0.45 4.39
N ALA A 169 16.52 -0.58 4.24
CA ALA A 169 17.41 0.57 4.13
C ALA A 169 16.88 1.56 3.05
N ASP A 170 16.92 2.85 3.36
CA ASP A 170 16.47 3.95 2.50
C ASP A 170 14.99 3.93 2.07
N SER A 171 14.11 3.12 2.67
CA SER A 171 12.69 3.06 2.29
C SER A 171 11.99 4.42 2.33
N SER A 172 12.29 5.26 3.32
CA SER A 172 11.71 6.61 3.43
C SER A 172 12.20 7.57 2.34
N ASN A 173 13.46 7.50 1.92
CA ASN A 173 13.99 8.34 0.84
C ASN A 173 13.51 7.84 -0.53
N ALA A 174 13.48 6.53 -0.73
CA ALA A 174 13.02 5.90 -1.96
C ALA A 174 11.52 6.13 -2.21
N HIS A 175 10.72 6.25 -1.14
CA HIS A 175 9.28 6.51 -1.20
C HIS A 175 8.90 7.70 -2.09
N ALA A 176 9.66 8.80 -1.99
CA ALA A 176 9.42 9.99 -2.80
C ALA A 176 9.37 9.67 -4.31
N ASN A 177 10.15 8.67 -4.73
CA ASN A 177 10.35 8.27 -6.12
C ASN A 177 9.57 7.01 -6.53
N TRP A 178 8.84 6.38 -5.62
CA TRP A 178 8.06 5.19 -5.92
C TRP A 178 6.83 5.53 -6.77
N GLN A 179 6.70 4.84 -7.89
CA GLN A 179 5.51 4.85 -8.73
C GLN A 179 4.92 3.44 -8.80
N ILE A 180 3.63 3.34 -8.51
CA ILE A 180 2.93 2.06 -8.61
C ILE A 180 2.64 1.78 -10.09
N ASN A 181 3.19 0.68 -10.60
CA ASN A 181 2.82 0.09 -11.87
C ASN A 181 1.82 -1.03 -11.63
N LEU A 182 0.64 -0.90 -12.22
CA LEU A 182 -0.49 -1.78 -12.00
C LEU A 182 -0.52 -2.86 -13.07
N LYS A 183 -0.76 -4.09 -12.64
CA LYS A 183 -0.92 -5.26 -13.48
C LYS A 183 -2.21 -5.97 -13.14
N VAL A 184 -2.89 -6.49 -14.14
CA VAL A 184 -4.07 -7.34 -14.01
C VAL A 184 -3.67 -8.77 -14.34
N ILE A 185 -3.98 -9.66 -13.43
CA ILE A 185 -3.76 -11.09 -13.58
C ILE A 185 -4.93 -11.68 -14.34
N THR A 186 -4.63 -12.33 -15.45
CA THR A 186 -5.61 -13.02 -16.30
C THR A 186 -5.14 -14.44 -16.56
N ILE A 187 -6.08 -15.35 -16.79
CA ILE A 187 -5.74 -16.70 -17.23
C ILE A 187 -5.03 -16.57 -18.58
N ASP A 188 -3.88 -17.22 -18.72
CA ASP A 188 -3.19 -17.26 -19.99
C ASP A 188 -3.90 -18.27 -20.92
N THR A 189 -4.50 -17.75 -21.99
CA THR A 189 -5.20 -18.53 -23.01
C THR A 189 -4.35 -18.76 -24.26
N THR A 190 -3.04 -18.59 -24.16
CA THR A 190 -2.10 -18.83 -25.28
C THR A 190 -2.30 -20.25 -25.81
N ALA A 191 -2.41 -20.37 -27.13
CA ALA A 191 -2.58 -21.66 -27.79
C ALA A 191 -1.36 -22.57 -27.54
N GLY A 192 -1.61 -23.88 -27.60
CA GLY A 192 -0.58 -24.90 -27.43
C GLY A 192 0.65 -24.65 -28.32
N SER A 193 1.83 -24.59 -27.70
CA SER A 193 3.10 -24.32 -28.39
C SER A 193 4.24 -25.07 -27.69
N GLN A 194 5.24 -25.52 -28.47
CA GLN A 194 6.40 -26.23 -27.93
C GLN A 194 7.34 -25.33 -27.11
N ASN A 195 7.28 -24.02 -27.31
CA ASN A 195 8.16 -23.03 -26.69
C ASN A 195 7.45 -22.16 -25.65
N ALA A 196 6.27 -22.58 -25.20
CA ALA A 196 5.48 -21.86 -24.22
C ALA A 196 6.13 -21.93 -22.83
N ALA A 197 6.17 -20.81 -22.12
CA ALA A 197 6.50 -20.75 -20.70
C ALA A 197 5.29 -21.05 -19.80
N GLN A 198 4.13 -21.30 -20.42
CA GLN A 198 2.86 -21.60 -19.77
C GLN A 198 2.71 -23.09 -19.47
N ALA A 199 1.93 -23.40 -18.44
CA ALA A 199 1.51 -24.77 -18.19
C ALA A 199 0.66 -25.30 -19.37
N MET A 200 1.03 -26.45 -19.93
CA MET A 200 0.34 -27.00 -21.10
C MET A 200 0.12 -28.51 -20.98
N CYS A 201 -1.02 -28.99 -21.47
CA CYS A 201 -1.22 -30.41 -21.74
C CYS A 201 -0.62 -30.72 -23.11
N CYS A 202 0.28 -31.70 -23.16
CA CYS A 202 1.02 -32.02 -24.37
C CYS A 202 0.81 -33.49 -24.74
N ALA A 203 0.85 -33.77 -26.04
CA ALA A 203 0.80 -35.13 -26.59
C ALA A 203 2.15 -35.84 -26.42
N THR A 204 3.26 -35.12 -26.62
CA THR A 204 4.62 -35.61 -26.37
C THR A 204 5.48 -34.53 -25.71
N ASP A 205 6.69 -34.90 -25.28
CA ASP A 205 7.67 -33.97 -24.69
C ASP A 205 8.00 -32.77 -25.58
N THR A 206 7.78 -32.90 -26.89
CA THR A 206 8.04 -31.89 -27.90
C THR A 206 6.78 -31.56 -28.71
N ASN A 207 5.56 -31.89 -28.26
CA ASN A 207 4.37 -31.63 -29.05
C ASN A 207 3.19 -31.19 -28.19
N CYS A 208 3.18 -29.90 -27.85
CA CYS A 208 2.08 -29.24 -27.16
C CYS A 208 1.11 -28.53 -28.12
N ALA A 209 1.42 -28.50 -29.42
CA ALA A 209 0.63 -27.83 -30.46
C ALA A 209 -0.19 -28.81 -31.33
N SER A 210 -0.16 -30.11 -31.01
CA SER A 210 -0.75 -31.17 -31.85
C SER A 210 -2.26 -31.00 -32.01
N THR A 211 -2.74 -31.04 -33.25
CA THR A 211 -4.17 -31.20 -33.58
C THR A 211 -4.55 -32.65 -33.87
N THR A 212 -3.55 -33.54 -33.98
CA THR A 212 -3.72 -34.98 -34.19
C THR A 212 -3.81 -35.72 -32.85
N GLN A 213 -4.69 -36.72 -32.79
CA GLN A 213 -4.84 -37.63 -31.66
C GLN A 213 -3.56 -38.44 -31.46
N ASP A 214 -2.79 -38.13 -30.42
CA ASP A 214 -1.67 -38.96 -29.98
C ASP A 214 -2.16 -39.91 -28.88
N THR A 215 -1.45 -41.03 -28.72
CA THR A 215 -1.70 -42.04 -27.70
C THR A 215 -1.09 -41.71 -26.35
N LYS A 216 -0.47 -40.54 -26.22
CA LYS A 216 0.20 -40.09 -24.99
C LYS A 216 -0.33 -38.74 -24.54
N VAL A 217 -0.30 -38.52 -23.23
CA VAL A 217 -0.59 -37.22 -22.63
C VAL A 217 0.36 -36.97 -21.45
N GLY A 218 0.88 -35.76 -21.35
CA GLY A 218 1.67 -35.26 -20.23
C GLY A 218 1.31 -33.80 -19.93
N ILE A 219 1.80 -33.27 -18.82
CA ILE A 219 1.63 -31.85 -18.45
C ILE A 219 3.01 -31.24 -18.38
N LYS A 220 3.22 -30.15 -19.12
CA LYS A 220 4.45 -29.35 -19.05
C LYS A 220 4.31 -28.26 -18.00
N LYS A 221 5.41 -28.03 -17.28
CA LYS A 221 5.57 -26.98 -16.28
C LYS A 221 5.36 -25.60 -16.89
N GLY A 222 4.78 -24.70 -16.09
CA GLY A 222 4.74 -23.28 -16.43
C GLY A 222 3.65 -22.52 -15.67
N LYS A 223 3.54 -21.23 -15.97
CA LYS A 223 2.54 -20.34 -15.36
C LYS A 223 1.15 -20.58 -15.94
N ILE A 224 0.11 -20.46 -15.10
CA ILE A 224 -1.30 -20.45 -15.56
C ILE A 224 -1.76 -19.03 -15.86
N TYR A 225 -1.21 -18.04 -15.15
CA TYR A 225 -1.66 -16.67 -15.24
C TYR A 225 -0.60 -15.79 -15.88
N LYS A 226 -1.06 -14.76 -16.59
CA LYS A 226 -0.23 -13.67 -17.11
C LYS A 226 -0.62 -12.35 -16.48
N ALA A 227 0.38 -11.46 -16.38
CA ALA A 227 0.26 -10.15 -15.76
C ALA A 227 0.38 -9.04 -16.81
N GLU A 228 -0.74 -8.41 -17.16
CA GLU A 228 -0.78 -7.36 -18.18
C GLU A 228 -1.15 -6.01 -17.60
N PRO A 229 -0.67 -4.88 -18.15
CA PRO A 229 -1.13 -3.57 -17.72
C PRO A 229 -2.63 -3.42 -18.01
N PRO A 230 -3.43 -2.84 -17.09
CA PRO A 230 -4.82 -2.51 -17.40
C PRO A 230 -4.89 -1.40 -18.45
N ALA A 231 -5.88 -1.50 -19.35
CA ALA A 231 -5.95 -0.66 -20.55
C ALA A 231 -6.10 0.84 -20.28
N LYS A 232 -6.85 1.25 -19.24
CA LYS A 232 -7.21 2.66 -19.03
C LYS A 232 -6.24 3.41 -18.13
N GLN A 233 -5.60 2.72 -17.19
CA GLN A 233 -4.74 3.34 -16.19
C GLN A 233 -3.74 2.33 -15.64
N ALA A 234 -2.58 2.26 -16.28
CA ALA A 234 -1.51 1.32 -15.95
C ALA A 234 -0.70 1.72 -14.71
N THR A 235 -0.89 2.93 -14.16
CA THR A 235 -0.08 3.43 -13.05
C THR A 235 -0.90 4.22 -12.04
N GLY A 236 -0.43 4.25 -10.79
CA GLY A 236 -0.87 5.19 -9.77
C GLY A 236 -0.37 6.61 -10.03
N LYS A 237 -0.08 7.35 -8.95
CA LYS A 237 0.48 8.71 -9.01
C LYS A 237 1.78 8.68 -9.82
N THR A 238 1.82 9.48 -10.89
CA THR A 238 3.02 9.64 -11.70
C THR A 238 4.09 10.43 -10.96
N LYS A 239 5.32 9.95 -11.02
CA LYS A 239 6.51 10.63 -10.49
C LYS A 239 7.35 11.16 -11.65
N GLY A 240 8.13 12.22 -11.40
CA GLY A 240 9.03 12.79 -12.39
C GLY A 240 10.11 11.79 -12.84
N PRO A 241 10.77 12.01 -13.99
CA PRO A 241 11.66 11.03 -14.61
C PRO A 241 12.97 10.79 -13.84
N ALA A 242 13.45 11.74 -13.03
CA ALA A 242 14.70 11.58 -12.30
C ALA A 242 14.52 10.67 -11.06
N GLY A 243 15.25 9.55 -11.02
CA GLY A 243 15.29 8.66 -9.84
C GLY A 243 14.05 7.80 -9.61
N LYS A 244 13.10 7.78 -10.56
CA LYS A 244 11.84 7.00 -10.48
C LYS A 244 12.13 5.50 -10.29
N LYS A 245 11.47 4.90 -9.30
CA LYS A 245 11.47 3.46 -9.09
C LYS A 245 10.05 2.91 -9.23
N ASP A 246 9.87 2.00 -10.19
CA ASP A 246 8.60 1.34 -10.42
C ASP A 246 8.42 0.14 -9.48
N ILE A 247 7.31 0.10 -8.76
CA ILE A 247 6.89 -1.05 -7.95
C ILE A 247 5.66 -1.69 -8.59
N GLN A 248 5.71 -3.01 -8.82
CA GLN A 248 4.65 -3.73 -9.52
C GLN A 248 3.59 -4.25 -8.55
N TRP A 249 2.34 -3.86 -8.77
CA TRP A 249 1.20 -4.30 -7.97
C TRP A 249 0.23 -5.05 -8.87
N HIS A 250 -0.10 -6.27 -8.47
CA HIS A 250 -0.93 -7.18 -9.25
C HIS A 250 -2.38 -7.17 -8.73
N PHE A 251 -3.37 -7.19 -9.60
CA PHE A 251 -4.78 -7.19 -9.22
C PHE A 251 -5.55 -8.25 -9.99
N PRO A 252 -6.60 -8.84 -9.40
CA PRO A 252 -7.36 -9.89 -10.06
C PRO A 252 -8.30 -9.34 -11.16
N ASN A 253 -8.52 -8.03 -11.20
CA ASN A 253 -9.29 -7.37 -12.24
C ASN A 253 -8.89 -5.89 -12.39
N ALA A 254 -9.29 -5.30 -13.51
CA ALA A 254 -8.96 -3.91 -13.84
C ALA A 254 -9.65 -2.89 -12.91
N GLU A 255 -10.85 -3.18 -12.40
CA GLU A 255 -11.58 -2.26 -11.53
C GLU A 255 -10.82 -2.00 -10.21
N LEU A 256 -10.32 -3.05 -9.57
CA LEU A 256 -9.47 -2.92 -8.39
C LEU A 256 -8.16 -2.19 -8.71
N ALA A 257 -7.54 -2.47 -9.85
CA ALA A 257 -6.36 -1.72 -10.27
C ALA A 257 -6.67 -0.21 -10.40
N TYR A 258 -7.80 0.17 -11.01
CA TYR A 258 -8.23 1.56 -11.14
C TYR A 258 -8.54 2.21 -9.79
N GLN A 259 -9.21 1.49 -8.89
CA GLN A 259 -9.47 1.97 -7.53
C GLN A 259 -8.16 2.22 -6.77
N CYS A 260 -7.16 1.35 -6.92
CA CYS A 260 -5.82 1.55 -6.36
C CYS A 260 -5.15 2.80 -6.94
N ALA A 261 -5.22 2.97 -8.26
CA ALA A 261 -4.61 4.09 -8.95
C ALA A 261 -5.18 5.45 -8.49
N LYS A 262 -6.51 5.50 -8.33
CA LYS A 262 -7.23 6.63 -7.80
C LYS A 262 -6.87 6.89 -6.33
N ALA A 263 -6.92 5.87 -5.49
CA ALA A 263 -6.58 5.97 -4.08
C ALA A 263 -5.15 6.48 -3.86
N ASP A 264 -4.19 6.01 -4.66
CA ASP A 264 -2.80 6.47 -4.61
C ASP A 264 -2.67 7.95 -5.02
N SER A 265 -3.35 8.36 -6.09
CA SER A 265 -3.37 9.75 -6.56
C SER A 265 -3.99 10.69 -5.54
N GLU A 266 -5.12 10.31 -4.93
CA GLU A 266 -5.81 11.06 -3.89
C GLU A 266 -5.02 11.15 -2.60
N MET A 267 -4.34 10.05 -2.23
CA MET A 267 -3.42 10.02 -1.10
C MET A 267 -2.33 11.07 -1.32
N HIS A 268 -1.64 11.05 -2.46
CA HIS A 268 -0.58 12.01 -2.81
C HIS A 268 -1.04 13.47 -2.93
N GLY A 269 -2.25 13.73 -3.44
CA GLY A 269 -2.77 15.09 -3.62
C GLY A 269 -2.97 15.87 -2.31
N ARG A 270 -3.26 15.18 -1.20
CA ARG A 270 -3.47 15.80 0.13
C ARG A 270 -2.17 16.18 0.83
N TRP A 271 -1.06 15.52 0.52
CA TRP A 271 0.26 15.92 1.05
C TRP A 271 0.77 17.22 0.40
N GLN A 272 0.15 17.65 -0.71
CA GLN A 272 0.59 18.79 -1.51
C GLN A 272 -0.32 20.03 -1.43
N GLY A 273 -1.34 20.08 -0.56
CA GLY A 273 -2.12 21.32 -0.39
C GLY A 273 -2.99 21.42 0.86
N PRO A 274 -3.37 22.65 1.27
CA PRO A 274 -2.51 23.81 1.51
C PRO A 274 -1.81 23.65 2.86
N SER A 275 -0.48 23.74 2.86
CA SER A 275 0.28 24.05 4.05
C SER A 275 -0.20 25.39 4.61
N ARG A 276 -0.94 25.36 5.72
CA ARG A 276 -0.94 26.39 6.78
C ARG A 276 -1.38 27.84 6.41
N GLN A 277 -1.46 28.28 5.15
CA GLN A 277 -1.56 29.71 4.83
C GLN A 277 -2.97 30.30 4.90
N GLY A 278 -4.02 29.50 4.72
CA GLY A 278 -5.41 30.02 4.70
C GLY A 278 -5.97 30.38 6.08
N THR A 279 -5.69 29.58 7.10
CA THR A 279 -6.21 29.79 8.46
C THR A 279 -5.27 30.60 9.35
N LEU A 280 -3.96 30.65 9.04
CA LEU A 280 -3.01 31.52 9.74
C LEU A 280 -3.22 33.01 9.45
N ALA A 281 -3.85 33.38 8.33
CA ALA A 281 -4.14 34.78 8.01
C ALA A 281 -5.09 35.45 9.03
N GLN A 282 -5.87 34.68 9.81
CA GLN A 282 -6.72 35.21 10.88
C GLN A 282 -6.11 35.06 12.29
N CYS A 283 -5.09 34.21 12.45
CA CYS A 283 -4.43 33.94 13.74
C CYS A 283 -3.04 34.57 13.87
N GLY A 284 -2.53 35.19 12.79
CA GLY A 284 -1.32 36.00 12.71
C GLY A 284 -1.64 37.49 12.73
N ALA A 285 -1.96 38.00 13.91
CA ALA A 285 -1.86 39.42 14.29
C ALA A 285 -1.26 39.47 15.69
#